data_AF-A0AAE4AGJ1-F1
#
_entry.id   AF-A0AAE4AGJ1-F1
#
_cell.length_a   1.000
_cell.length_b   1.000
_cell.length_c   1.000
_cell.angle_alpha   90.00
_cell.angle_beta   90.00
_cell.angle_gamma   90.00
#
_symmetry.space_group_name_H-M   'P 1'
#
loop_
_entity.id
_entity.type
_entity.pdbx_description
1 polymer ?
#
loop_
_entity_poly.entity_id
_entity_poly.type
_entity_poly.pdbx_seq_one_letter_code
_entity_poly.pdbx_strand_id
1 'polypeptide(L)'
;MEKESPARLATLGHPQRLAVYRLLMRRYPDRVPAQEIAQAIHSKPSTTSAYLSALSQAGLISAQRDGTSLRYAVEMDVAQTLFDDLFLDCCRGRVDLCTTDQQRRPDMATDTDRKYRVLFLCTGNSARSIFAESILRQTAGDRFEAYSAGTTPKSQLNPFAVEVLNQKGHDTSLLRAKHMSEFQAEDAPRFDFVFTVCNQAANEECPAWGGQPVSAHWGMSDPVKVEGTDAEKSLAFQNTYGGLYRRISALTALPLPELDRMSLQQAVDEIGQTKDDA
;
A
#
# COMPACT_ATOMS: atom_id res chain seq x y z
N MET A 1 25.15 -1.91 -23.23
CA MET A 1 24.11 -2.02 -22.19
C MET A 1 24.54 -1.31 -20.89
N GLU A 2 25.82 -1.37 -20.49
CA GLU A 2 26.38 -0.67 -19.30
C GLU A 2 26.20 0.86 -19.20
N LYS A 3 25.72 1.56 -20.24
CA LYS A 3 25.63 3.04 -20.24
C LYS A 3 24.32 3.60 -19.68
N GLU A 4 23.30 2.77 -19.45
CA GLU A 4 21.98 3.28 -19.05
C GLU A 4 21.82 3.41 -17.52
N SER A 5 22.41 2.50 -16.74
CA SER A 5 22.28 2.50 -15.28
C SER A 5 22.87 3.75 -14.60
N PRO A 6 24.04 4.28 -15.00
CA PRO A 6 24.52 5.57 -14.47
C PRO A 6 23.56 6.74 -14.76
N ALA A 7 22.93 6.78 -15.94
CA ALA A 7 21.97 7.82 -16.30
C ALA A 7 20.66 7.71 -15.52
N ARG A 8 20.18 6.48 -15.28
CA ARG A 8 19.02 6.19 -14.42
C ARG A 8 19.29 6.60 -12.97
N LEU A 9 20.45 6.26 -12.43
CA LEU A 9 20.87 6.67 -11.08
C LEU A 9 21.03 8.19 -10.97
N ALA A 10 21.63 8.85 -11.97
CA ALA A 10 21.72 10.31 -12.01
C ALA A 10 20.32 10.96 -12.07
N THR A 11 19.36 10.33 -12.75
CA THR A 11 17.96 10.76 -12.74
C THR A 11 17.35 10.61 -11.36
N LEU A 12 17.49 9.44 -10.72
CA LEU A 12 17.01 9.18 -9.36
C LEU A 12 17.74 10.00 -8.29
N GLY A 13 18.92 10.54 -8.56
CA GLY A 13 19.68 11.37 -7.62
C GLY A 13 19.03 12.71 -7.26
N HIS A 14 18.00 13.15 -8.00
CA HIS A 14 17.26 14.37 -7.65
C HIS A 14 16.15 14.04 -6.63
N PRO A 15 16.09 14.71 -5.45
CA PRO A 15 15.18 14.35 -4.37
C PRO A 15 13.71 14.23 -4.78
N GLN A 16 13.21 15.20 -5.57
CA GLN A 16 11.82 15.19 -6.02
C GLN A 16 11.53 14.14 -7.11
N ARG A 17 12.51 13.77 -7.94
CA ARG A 17 12.32 12.69 -8.92
C ARG A 17 12.27 11.35 -8.21
N LEU A 18 13.11 11.16 -7.19
CA LEU A 18 13.07 10.01 -6.32
C LEU A 18 11.75 9.92 -5.54
N ALA A 19 11.22 11.04 -5.05
CA ALA A 19 9.93 11.07 -4.37
C ALA A 19 8.78 10.60 -5.28
N VAL A 20 8.74 11.06 -6.54
CA VAL A 20 7.78 10.58 -7.55
C VAL A 20 7.96 9.09 -7.79
N TYR A 21 9.19 8.62 -7.99
CA TYR A 21 9.48 7.21 -8.25
C TYR A 21 9.07 6.31 -7.08
N ARG A 22 9.38 6.71 -5.84
CA ARG A 22 8.96 6.01 -4.61
C ARG A 22 7.43 5.96 -4.46
N LEU A 23 6.74 7.06 -4.78
CA LEU A 23 5.27 7.08 -4.79
C LEU A 23 4.73 6.06 -5.79
N LEU A 24 5.23 6.07 -7.03
CA LEU A 24 4.77 5.13 -8.05
C LEU A 24 5.12 3.68 -7.70
N MET A 25 6.25 3.42 -7.02
CA MET A 25 6.59 2.11 -6.47
C MET A 25 5.56 1.65 -5.42
N ARG A 26 5.15 2.51 -4.48
CA ARG A 26 4.10 2.18 -3.49
C ARG A 26 2.73 1.96 -4.11
N ARG A 27 2.49 2.55 -5.27
CA ARG A 27 1.24 2.46 -6.02
C ARG A 27 1.22 1.30 -6.99
N TYR A 28 2.37 0.69 -7.31
CA TYR A 28 2.43 -0.46 -8.18
C TYR A 28 1.51 -1.57 -7.66
N PRO A 29 0.70 -2.21 -8.52
CA PRO A 29 0.66 -2.10 -9.99
C PRO A 29 -0.25 -0.99 -10.57
N ASP A 30 -0.87 -0.14 -9.75
CA ASP A 30 -1.76 0.92 -10.22
C ASP A 30 -1.04 2.03 -11.00
N ARG A 31 -1.71 2.52 -12.05
CA ARG A 31 -1.29 3.75 -12.75
C ARG A 31 -1.90 4.98 -12.11
N VAL A 32 -1.08 5.98 -11.78
CA VAL A 32 -1.46 7.19 -11.05
C VAL A 32 -1.53 8.41 -11.97
N PRO A 33 -2.59 9.24 -11.93
CA PRO A 33 -2.67 10.44 -12.75
C PRO A 33 -1.68 11.53 -12.29
N ALA A 34 -1.15 12.31 -13.24
CA ALA A 34 -0.16 13.37 -12.95
C ALA A 34 -0.60 14.37 -11.88
N GLN A 35 -1.90 14.70 -11.83
CA GLN A 35 -2.44 15.64 -10.85
C GLN A 35 -2.35 15.10 -9.42
N GLU A 36 -2.62 13.80 -9.23
CA GLU A 36 -2.53 13.15 -7.93
C GLU A 36 -1.08 13.05 -7.46
N ILE A 37 -0.15 12.75 -8.38
CA ILE A 37 1.29 12.77 -8.10
C ILE A 37 1.72 14.18 -7.65
N ALA A 38 1.35 15.22 -8.40
CA ALA A 38 1.71 16.60 -8.09
C ALA A 38 1.22 17.04 -6.70
N GLN A 39 -0.01 16.66 -6.34
CA GLN A 39 -0.58 16.93 -5.03
C GLN A 39 0.19 16.22 -3.92
N ALA A 40 0.51 14.93 -4.12
CA ALA A 40 1.18 14.11 -3.13
C ALA A 40 2.61 14.57 -2.81
N ILE A 41 3.36 15.04 -3.81
CA ILE A 41 4.71 15.58 -3.60
C ILE A 41 4.73 17.09 -3.34
N HIS A 42 3.56 17.72 -3.15
CA HIS A 42 3.39 19.15 -2.92
C HIS A 42 4.11 20.04 -3.96
N SER A 43 4.05 19.65 -5.24
CA SER A 43 4.75 20.33 -6.33
C SER A 43 3.79 20.93 -7.35
N LYS A 44 4.23 21.99 -8.05
CA LYS A 44 3.44 22.62 -9.12
C LYS A 44 3.24 21.64 -10.28
N PRO A 45 2.10 21.69 -11.01
CA PRO A 45 1.86 20.80 -12.14
C PRO A 45 2.92 20.86 -13.25
N SER A 46 3.44 22.06 -13.56
CA SER A 46 4.50 22.25 -14.55
C SER A 46 5.81 21.58 -14.14
N THR A 47 6.22 21.75 -12.89
CA THR A 47 7.42 21.12 -12.33
C THR A 47 7.27 19.60 -12.27
N THR A 48 6.10 19.11 -11.84
CA THR A 48 5.81 17.67 -11.80
C THR A 48 5.88 17.06 -13.21
N SER A 49 5.36 17.76 -14.22
CA SER A 49 5.45 17.32 -15.62
C SER A 49 6.91 17.20 -16.09
N ALA A 50 7.79 18.11 -15.66
CA ALA A 50 9.23 18.00 -15.95
C ALA A 50 9.88 16.78 -15.27
N TYR A 51 9.52 16.48 -14.01
CA TYR A 51 10.00 15.28 -13.31
C TYR A 51 9.51 13.99 -13.98
N LEU A 52 8.23 13.92 -14.34
CA LEU A 52 7.64 12.78 -15.04
C LEU A 52 8.28 12.57 -16.42
N SER A 53 8.53 13.65 -17.16
CA SER A 53 9.23 13.59 -18.45
C SER A 53 10.65 13.03 -18.28
N ALA A 54 11.43 13.55 -17.32
CA ALA A 54 12.79 13.06 -17.07
C ALA A 54 12.82 11.58 -16.66
N LEU A 55 11.89 11.15 -15.80
CA LEU A 55 11.76 9.75 -15.39
C LEU A 55 11.36 8.84 -16.56
N SER A 56 10.43 9.30 -17.42
CA SER A 56 9.99 8.54 -18.61
C SER A 56 11.12 8.44 -19.64
N GLN A 57 11.89 9.51 -19.86
CA GLN A 57 13.06 9.51 -20.74
C GLN A 57 14.16 8.57 -20.25
N ALA A 58 14.31 8.42 -18.93
CA ALA A 58 15.23 7.45 -18.33
C ALA A 58 14.70 6.00 -18.35
N GLY A 59 13.49 5.77 -18.86
CA GLY A 59 12.83 4.46 -18.90
C GLY A 59 12.37 3.94 -17.53
N LEU A 60 12.39 4.77 -16.48
CA LEU A 60 12.05 4.34 -15.12
C LEU A 60 10.54 4.23 -14.88
N ILE A 61 9.74 4.91 -15.70
CA ILE A 61 8.28 4.93 -15.63
C ILE A 61 7.69 4.92 -17.05
N SER A 62 6.49 4.39 -17.21
CA SER A 62 5.67 4.57 -18.42
C SER A 62 4.50 5.50 -18.18
N ALA A 63 4.07 6.14 -19.26
CA ALA A 63 2.82 6.89 -19.32
C ALA A 63 1.84 6.17 -20.25
N GLN A 64 0.61 5.97 -19.79
CA GLN A 64 -0.49 5.48 -20.60
C GLN A 64 -1.61 6.52 -20.59
N ARG A 65 -2.24 6.74 -21.76
CA ARG A 65 -3.40 7.61 -21.85
C ARG A 65 -4.65 6.83 -21.47
N ASP A 66 -5.37 7.35 -20.48
CA ASP A 66 -6.66 6.82 -20.03
C ASP A 66 -7.68 7.95 -20.07
N GLY A 67 -8.53 7.91 -21.10
CA GLY A 67 -9.42 9.01 -21.47
C GLY A 67 -8.66 10.31 -21.75
N THR A 68 -8.94 11.34 -20.95
CA THR A 68 -8.36 12.69 -21.11
C THR A 68 -7.06 12.89 -20.32
N SER A 69 -6.67 11.95 -19.46
CA SER A 69 -5.53 12.09 -18.55
C SER A 69 -4.41 11.09 -18.86
N LEU A 70 -3.16 11.50 -18.62
CA LEU A 70 -2.02 10.59 -18.61
C LEU A 70 -1.88 10.00 -17.20
N ARG A 71 -1.74 8.67 -17.14
CA ARG A 71 -1.47 7.92 -15.93
C ARG A 71 -0.12 7.23 -16.01
N TYR A 72 0.61 7.25 -14.91
CA TYR A 72 2.00 6.83 -14.84
C TYR A 72 2.15 5.61 -13.93
N ALA A 73 3.04 4.69 -14.28
CA ALA A 73 3.45 3.57 -13.42
C ALA A 73 4.95 3.32 -13.59
N VAL A 74 5.54 2.63 -12.61
CA VAL A 74 6.93 2.19 -12.67
C VAL A 74 7.11 1.10 -13.74
N GLU A 75 8.23 1.15 -14.44
CA GLU A 75 8.70 0.05 -15.29
C GLU A 75 9.52 -0.95 -14.46
N MET A 76 8.89 -2.05 -14.04
CA MET A 76 9.51 -3.02 -13.13
C MET A 76 10.68 -3.76 -13.76
N ASP A 77 10.62 -4.09 -15.05
CA ASP A 77 11.73 -4.76 -15.76
C ASP A 77 13.00 -3.89 -15.75
N VAL A 78 12.82 -2.57 -15.89
CA VAL A 78 13.91 -1.60 -15.82
C VAL A 78 14.45 -1.46 -14.40
N ALA A 79 13.56 -1.47 -13.40
CA ALA A 79 13.96 -1.46 -11.99
C ALA A 79 14.76 -2.72 -11.62
N GLN A 80 14.31 -3.90 -12.04
CA GLN A 80 15.01 -5.17 -11.82
C GLN A 80 16.40 -5.15 -12.46
N THR A 81 16.48 -4.76 -13.75
CA THR A 81 17.77 -4.62 -14.46
C THR A 81 18.72 -3.67 -13.72
N LEU A 82 18.21 -2.54 -13.21
CA LEU A 82 19.04 -1.58 -12.47
C LEU A 82 19.61 -2.18 -11.17
N PHE A 83 18.81 -2.97 -10.45
CA PHE A 83 19.28 -3.67 -9.25
C PHE A 83 20.26 -4.80 -9.60
N ASP A 84 19.99 -5.55 -10.67
CA ASP A 84 20.88 -6.60 -11.15
C ASP A 84 22.25 -6.01 -11.53
N ASP A 85 22.29 -4.91 -12.27
CA ASP A 85 23.56 -4.22 -12.60
C ASP A 85 24.31 -3.78 -11.32
N LEU A 86 23.61 -3.23 -10.33
CA LEU A 86 24.23 -2.84 -9.06
C LEU A 86 24.78 -4.05 -8.29
N PHE A 87 24.02 -5.14 -8.21
CA PHE A 87 24.41 -6.31 -7.43
C PHE A 87 25.43 -7.20 -8.15
N LEU A 88 25.27 -7.41 -9.45
CA LEU A 88 26.16 -8.25 -10.25
C LEU A 88 27.46 -7.51 -10.58
N ASP A 89 27.40 -6.26 -11.03
CA ASP A 89 28.60 -5.55 -11.47
C ASP A 89 29.31 -4.84 -10.32
N CYS A 90 28.58 -4.09 -9.48
CA CYS A 90 29.22 -3.34 -8.39
C CYS A 90 29.55 -4.23 -7.19
N CYS A 91 28.62 -5.10 -6.79
CA CYS A 91 28.85 -6.04 -5.68
C CYS A 91 29.52 -7.34 -6.13
N ARG A 92 29.84 -7.51 -7.43
CA ARG A 92 30.46 -8.73 -8.00
C ARG A 92 29.66 -10.01 -7.67
N GLY A 93 28.34 -9.90 -7.63
CA GLY A 93 27.42 -10.97 -7.23
C GLY A 93 27.42 -11.28 -5.73
N ARG A 94 28.17 -10.54 -4.91
CA ARG A 94 28.21 -10.65 -3.44
C ARG A 94 27.19 -9.70 -2.82
N VAL A 95 25.90 -9.99 -3.04
CA VAL A 95 24.77 -9.21 -2.49
C VAL A 95 24.90 -9.07 -0.96
N ASP A 96 25.46 -10.09 -0.30
CA ASP A 96 25.74 -10.16 1.13
C ASP A 96 26.58 -8.99 1.67
N LEU A 97 27.41 -8.36 0.82
CA LEU A 97 28.23 -7.20 1.14
C LEU A 97 27.50 -5.86 0.94
N CYS A 98 26.46 -5.85 0.11
CA CYS A 98 25.70 -4.65 -0.26
C CYS A 98 24.35 -4.55 0.48
N THR A 99 23.98 -5.59 1.23
CA THR A 99 22.79 -5.63 2.08
C THR A 99 23.18 -5.68 3.56
N THR A 100 22.47 -4.96 4.42
CA THR A 100 22.71 -5.01 5.87
C THR A 100 21.91 -6.15 6.53
N ASP A 101 22.35 -6.61 7.71
CA ASP A 101 21.75 -7.76 8.43
C ASP A 101 20.26 -7.55 8.79
N GLN A 102 19.79 -6.29 8.83
CA GLN A 102 18.35 -5.97 8.96
C GLN A 102 17.51 -6.47 7.77
N GLN A 103 18.12 -6.72 6.61
CA GLN A 103 17.49 -7.29 5.42
C GLN A 103 17.59 -8.83 5.36
N ARG A 104 18.46 -9.45 6.18
CA ARG A 104 18.74 -10.90 6.12
C ARG A 104 17.75 -11.78 6.88
N ARG A 105 16.91 -11.21 7.74
CA ARG A 105 15.86 -11.96 8.44
C ARG A 105 14.48 -11.50 8.01
N PRO A 106 13.90 -12.07 6.94
CA PRO A 106 12.48 -12.30 6.95
C PRO A 106 12.25 -13.41 7.98
N ASP A 107 12.19 -13.05 9.27
CA ASP A 107 11.49 -13.90 10.24
C ASP A 107 9.98 -13.77 9.92
N MET A 108 9.58 -14.17 8.70
CA MET A 108 8.24 -14.64 8.44
C MET A 108 8.21 -15.94 9.23
N ALA A 109 7.80 -15.83 10.49
CA ALA A 109 8.11 -16.85 11.47
C ALA A 109 7.70 -18.22 10.91
N THR A 110 8.66 -19.13 10.84
CA THR A 110 8.44 -20.57 10.75
C THR A 110 7.79 -21.12 12.03
N ASP A 111 7.44 -20.23 12.97
CA ASP A 111 6.61 -20.51 14.12
C ASP A 111 5.15 -20.60 13.63
N THR A 112 4.78 -21.81 13.23
CA THR A 112 3.42 -22.16 12.77
C THR A 112 2.33 -21.89 13.82
N ASP A 113 2.71 -21.50 15.03
CA ASP A 113 1.80 -21.24 16.15
C ASP A 113 1.46 -19.75 16.36
N ARG A 114 2.13 -18.82 15.65
CA ARG A 114 1.83 -17.38 15.76
C ARG A 114 0.83 -16.91 14.69
N LYS A 115 -0.07 -16.01 15.08
CA LYS A 115 -0.99 -15.32 14.14
C LYS A 115 -0.22 -14.32 13.28
N TYR A 116 -0.59 -14.21 12.01
CA TYR A 116 -0.08 -13.17 11.11
C TYR A 116 -0.62 -11.80 11.50
N ARG A 117 0.26 -10.83 11.67
CA ARG A 117 -0.11 -9.46 12.06
C ARG A 117 -0.30 -8.59 10.82
N VAL A 118 -1.48 -7.98 10.71
CA VAL A 118 -1.87 -7.15 9.56
C VAL A 118 -2.20 -5.75 10.01
N LEU A 119 -1.60 -4.74 9.38
CA LEU A 119 -1.93 -3.33 9.58
C LEU A 119 -2.63 -2.74 8.36
N PHE A 120 -3.84 -2.23 8.56
CA PHE A 120 -4.60 -1.50 7.55
C PHE A 120 -4.45 0.02 7.73
N LEU A 121 -3.90 0.69 6.73
CA LEU A 121 -3.66 2.13 6.73
C LEU A 121 -4.69 2.87 5.88
N CYS A 122 -5.29 3.91 6.44
CA CYS A 122 -5.98 4.93 5.66
C CYS A 122 -5.63 6.34 6.17
N THR A 123 -6.23 7.38 5.62
CA THR A 123 -5.95 8.76 6.07
C THR A 123 -6.56 9.00 7.45
N GLY A 124 -7.89 8.83 7.56
CA GLY A 124 -8.64 9.26 8.75
C GLY A 124 -8.83 8.22 9.86
N ASN A 125 -8.49 6.95 9.62
CA ASN A 125 -8.79 5.81 10.49
C ASN A 125 -10.17 5.86 11.15
N SER A 126 -11.19 6.14 10.35
CA SER A 126 -12.57 6.34 10.81
C SER A 126 -13.60 5.46 10.11
N ALA A 127 -13.28 4.90 8.94
CA ALA A 127 -14.19 4.08 8.14
C ALA A 127 -13.47 2.89 7.46
N ARG A 128 -12.80 3.09 6.32
CA ARG A 128 -12.21 2.01 5.51
C ARG A 128 -11.27 1.08 6.29
N SER A 129 -10.26 1.61 6.98
CA SER A 129 -9.34 0.74 7.73
C SER A 129 -9.98 0.11 8.97
N ILE A 130 -11.04 0.73 9.51
CA ILE A 130 -11.84 0.19 10.62
C ILE A 130 -12.71 -0.98 10.15
N PHE A 131 -13.31 -0.88 8.96
CA PHE A 131 -13.96 -2.01 8.30
C PHE A 131 -12.99 -3.15 8.08
N ALA A 132 -11.80 -2.87 7.52
CA ALA A 132 -10.81 -3.90 7.25
C ALA A 132 -10.33 -4.62 8.53
N GLU A 133 -10.04 -3.88 9.60
CA GLU A 133 -9.69 -4.44 10.91
C GLU A 133 -10.79 -5.37 11.44
N SER A 134 -12.04 -4.92 11.39
CA SER A 134 -13.18 -5.67 11.94
C SER A 134 -13.48 -6.93 11.14
N ILE A 135 -13.47 -6.83 9.80
CA ILE A 135 -13.70 -7.97 8.90
C ILE A 135 -12.63 -9.05 9.14
N LEU A 136 -11.35 -8.69 9.15
CA LEU A 136 -10.28 -9.68 9.32
C LEU A 136 -10.34 -10.34 10.70
N ARG A 137 -10.61 -9.55 11.75
CA ARG A 137 -10.75 -10.07 13.12
C ARG A 137 -11.88 -11.09 13.22
N GLN A 138 -13.04 -10.82 12.60
CA GLN A 138 -14.19 -11.73 12.67
C GLN A 138 -13.99 -12.97 11.79
N THR A 139 -13.44 -12.82 10.59
CA THR A 139 -13.37 -13.89 9.59
C THR A 139 -12.21 -14.85 9.79
N ALA A 140 -11.08 -14.38 10.33
CA ALA A 140 -9.88 -15.19 10.47
C ALA A 140 -9.04 -14.81 11.71
N GLY A 141 -9.71 -14.41 12.80
CA GLY A 141 -9.05 -14.01 14.05
C GLY A 141 -8.30 -15.12 14.77
N ASP A 142 -8.45 -16.37 14.34
CA ASP A 142 -7.66 -17.54 14.76
C ASP A 142 -6.27 -17.57 14.10
N ARG A 143 -6.14 -17.06 12.87
CA ARG A 143 -4.91 -17.05 12.06
C ARG A 143 -4.27 -15.67 11.95
N PHE A 144 -5.04 -14.60 12.14
CA PHE A 144 -4.60 -13.23 11.96
C PHE A 144 -4.86 -12.38 13.19
N GLU A 145 -3.99 -11.39 13.38
CA GLU A 145 -4.14 -10.32 14.35
C GLU A 145 -4.23 -9.00 13.59
N ALA A 146 -5.42 -8.38 13.63
CA ALA A 146 -5.76 -7.23 12.79
C ALA A 146 -5.61 -5.90 13.54
N TYR A 147 -4.94 -4.95 12.88
CA TYR A 147 -4.70 -3.59 13.33
C TYR A 147 -5.11 -2.59 12.25
N SER A 148 -5.42 -1.35 12.63
CA SER A 148 -5.60 -0.25 11.69
C SER A 148 -4.98 1.05 12.20
N ALA A 149 -4.62 1.95 11.29
CA ALA A 149 -4.15 3.28 11.67
C ALA A 149 -4.45 4.33 10.60
N GLY A 150 -4.23 5.58 11.00
CA GLY A 150 -4.44 6.80 10.23
C GLY A 150 -3.14 7.58 10.08
N THR A 151 -2.94 8.19 8.92
CA THR A 151 -1.88 9.21 8.76
C THR A 151 -2.32 10.59 9.27
N THR A 152 -3.63 10.86 9.28
CA THR A 152 -4.25 12.02 9.91
C THR A 152 -5.58 11.56 10.53
N PRO A 153 -5.53 10.77 11.63
CA PRO A 153 -6.70 10.15 12.20
C PRO A 153 -7.73 11.19 12.67
N LYS A 154 -9.00 10.86 12.52
CA LYS A 154 -10.10 11.66 13.08
C LYS A 154 -10.18 11.44 14.59
N SER A 155 -10.85 12.35 15.29
CA SER A 155 -11.07 12.24 16.74
C SER A 155 -12.04 11.10 17.11
N GLN A 156 -12.95 10.75 16.19
CA GLN A 156 -13.97 9.73 16.40
C GLN A 156 -14.14 8.88 15.14
N LEU A 157 -14.67 7.67 15.33
CA LEU A 157 -15.09 6.79 14.23
C LEU A 157 -16.27 7.40 13.48
N ASN A 158 -16.40 7.08 12.20
CA ASN A 158 -17.53 7.55 11.41
C ASN A 158 -18.81 6.82 11.86
N PRO A 159 -19.91 7.53 12.19
CA PRO A 159 -21.15 6.90 12.66
C PRO A 159 -21.74 5.87 11.67
N PHE A 160 -21.73 6.15 10.36
CA PHE A 160 -22.21 5.22 9.36
C PHE A 160 -21.34 3.96 9.29
N ALA A 161 -20.02 4.08 9.50
CA ALA A 161 -19.14 2.91 9.56
C ALA A 161 -19.46 2.04 10.78
N VAL A 162 -19.67 2.65 11.95
CA VAL A 162 -20.06 1.92 13.16
C VAL A 162 -21.43 1.26 12.98
N GLU A 163 -22.39 1.95 12.36
CA GLU A 163 -23.70 1.39 12.08
C GLU A 163 -23.64 0.17 11.17
N VAL A 164 -22.90 0.25 10.05
CA VAL A 164 -22.71 -0.89 9.14
C VAL A 164 -22.04 -2.07 9.87
N LEU A 165 -21.03 -1.80 10.71
CA LEU A 165 -20.37 -2.85 11.50
C LEU A 165 -21.35 -3.53 12.47
N ASN A 166 -22.16 -2.75 13.20
CA ASN A 166 -23.16 -3.27 14.11
C ASN A 166 -24.22 -4.11 13.37
N GLN A 167 -24.71 -3.65 12.22
CA GLN A 167 -25.66 -4.39 11.39
C GLN A 167 -25.10 -5.73 10.88
N LYS A 168 -23.77 -5.81 10.69
CA LYS A 168 -23.07 -7.04 10.28
C LYS A 168 -22.60 -7.89 11.46
N GLY A 169 -22.89 -7.49 12.70
CA GLY A 169 -22.60 -8.23 13.91
C GLY A 169 -21.14 -8.15 14.38
N HIS A 170 -20.41 -7.10 14.01
CA HIS A 170 -19.04 -6.87 14.51
C HIS A 170 -19.05 -6.27 15.92
N ASP A 171 -18.07 -6.64 16.73
CA ASP A 171 -17.79 -5.94 17.99
C ASP A 171 -17.02 -4.64 17.71
N THR A 172 -17.65 -3.50 17.99
CA THR A 172 -17.05 -2.18 17.80
C THR A 172 -16.46 -1.58 19.08
N SER A 173 -16.58 -2.25 20.23
CA SER A 173 -16.20 -1.70 21.55
C SER A 173 -14.69 -1.43 21.66
N LEU A 174 -13.87 -2.20 20.94
CA LEU A 174 -12.41 -2.10 20.95
C LEU A 174 -11.85 -1.18 19.86
N LEU A 175 -12.71 -0.63 18.99
CA LEU A 175 -12.31 0.17 17.84
C LEU A 175 -12.07 1.63 18.26
N ARG A 176 -10.97 2.20 17.80
CA ARG A 176 -10.67 3.64 17.94
C ARG A 176 -9.82 4.14 16.78
N ALA A 177 -9.94 5.43 16.50
CA ALA A 177 -9.05 6.11 15.59
C ALA A 177 -7.68 6.32 16.24
N LYS A 178 -6.61 5.99 15.52
CA LYS A 178 -5.22 6.04 16.01
C LYS A 178 -4.24 6.42 14.92
N HIS A 179 -3.15 7.08 15.31
CA HIS A 179 -2.11 7.52 14.38
C HIS A 179 -1.11 6.38 14.14
N MET A 180 -0.59 6.27 12.91
CA MET A 180 0.36 5.21 12.56
C MET A 180 1.65 5.21 13.39
N SER A 181 2.03 6.34 13.98
CA SER A 181 3.21 6.44 14.84
C SER A 181 3.12 5.58 16.10
N GLU A 182 1.91 5.21 16.54
CA GLU A 182 1.72 4.25 17.63
C GLU A 182 2.35 2.88 17.33
N PHE A 183 2.51 2.56 16.04
CA PHE A 183 3.05 1.31 15.56
C PHE A 183 4.50 1.42 15.05
N GLN A 184 5.17 2.53 15.34
CA GLN A 184 6.56 2.81 14.93
C GLN A 184 7.53 2.85 16.11
N ALA A 185 7.04 2.67 17.34
CA ALA A 185 7.87 2.55 18.53
C ALA A 185 8.68 1.23 18.52
N GLU A 186 9.74 1.17 19.31
CA GLU A 186 10.65 0.01 19.35
C GLU A 186 9.96 -1.26 19.86
N ASP A 187 8.94 -1.11 20.72
CA ASP A 187 8.09 -2.15 21.27
C ASP A 187 6.82 -2.42 20.44
N ALA A 188 6.65 -1.71 19.31
CA ALA A 188 5.49 -1.90 18.46
C ALA A 188 5.43 -3.32 17.89
N PRO A 189 4.21 -3.86 17.66
CA PRO A 189 4.05 -5.13 16.98
C PRO A 189 4.77 -5.12 15.63
N ARG A 190 5.59 -6.15 15.39
CA ARG A 190 6.10 -6.42 14.04
C ARG A 190 4.96 -6.94 13.17
N PHE A 191 4.76 -6.33 12.01
CA PHE A 191 3.74 -6.76 11.06
C PHE A 191 4.31 -7.71 10.02
N ASP A 192 3.50 -8.68 9.62
CA ASP A 192 3.76 -9.51 8.45
C ASP A 192 3.20 -8.83 7.19
N PHE A 193 2.08 -8.10 7.34
CA PHE A 193 1.40 -7.41 6.26
C PHE A 193 1.07 -5.95 6.59
N VAL A 194 1.24 -5.05 5.61
CA VAL A 194 0.76 -3.66 5.69
C VAL A 194 -0.01 -3.31 4.42
N PHE A 195 -1.31 -3.05 4.55
CA PHE A 195 -2.18 -2.74 3.42
C PHE A 195 -2.68 -1.30 3.50
N THR A 196 -2.53 -0.55 2.41
CA THR A 196 -3.12 0.80 2.30
C THR A 196 -4.48 0.71 1.60
N VAL A 197 -5.54 1.23 2.23
CA VAL A 197 -6.91 1.13 1.71
C VAL A 197 -7.48 2.45 1.17
N CYS A 198 -6.67 3.52 1.17
CA CYS A 198 -7.00 4.77 0.49
C CYS A 198 -5.80 5.31 -0.28
N ASN A 199 -6.07 6.00 -1.39
CA ASN A 199 -5.00 6.48 -2.25
C ASN A 199 -4.07 7.45 -1.53
N GLN A 200 -4.64 8.36 -0.75
CA GLN A 200 -3.86 9.34 -0.02
C GLN A 200 -2.84 8.68 0.94
N ALA A 201 -3.23 7.64 1.69
CA ALA A 201 -2.28 6.94 2.56
C ALA A 201 -1.19 6.21 1.76
N ALA A 202 -1.48 5.71 0.56
CA ALA A 202 -0.48 5.11 -0.31
C ALA A 202 0.50 6.15 -0.91
N ASN A 203 0.02 7.38 -1.08
CA ASN A 203 0.80 8.47 -1.66
C ASN A 203 1.75 9.11 -0.66
N GLU A 204 1.43 9.09 0.63
CA GLU A 204 2.25 9.64 1.71
C GLU A 204 3.52 8.80 1.95
N GLU A 205 4.64 9.47 2.26
CA GLU A 205 5.86 8.76 2.66
C GLU A 205 5.67 8.21 4.07
N CYS A 206 5.40 6.90 4.16
CA CYS A 206 5.43 6.18 5.42
C CYS A 206 6.89 5.73 5.73
N PRO A 207 7.38 5.90 6.97
CA PRO A 207 8.63 5.31 7.43
C PRO A 207 8.70 3.81 7.13
N ALA A 208 9.91 3.30 6.88
CA ALA A 208 10.11 1.87 6.68
C ALA A 208 9.68 1.08 7.91
N TRP A 209 8.82 0.09 7.73
CA TRP A 209 8.40 -0.82 8.79
C TRP A 209 9.53 -1.81 9.10
N GLY A 210 9.80 -2.01 10.40
CA GLY A 210 10.75 -3.04 10.84
C GLY A 210 10.34 -4.42 10.32
N GLY A 211 11.30 -5.20 9.80
CA GLY A 211 11.07 -6.54 9.26
C GLY A 211 10.58 -6.61 7.80
N GLN A 212 10.34 -5.47 7.15
CA GLN A 212 9.87 -5.40 5.75
C GLN A 212 8.62 -6.26 5.49
N PRO A 213 7.46 -5.89 6.03
CA PRO A 213 6.21 -6.60 5.77
C PRO A 213 5.88 -6.65 4.27
N VAL A 214 5.15 -7.67 3.87
CA VAL A 214 4.50 -7.71 2.55
C VAL A 214 3.47 -6.58 2.50
N SER A 215 3.50 -5.77 1.45
CA SER A 215 2.65 -4.59 1.37
C SER A 215 1.92 -4.49 0.05
N ALA A 216 0.66 -4.06 0.08
CA ALA A 216 -0.14 -3.84 -1.12
C ALA A 216 -1.07 -2.64 -0.97
N HIS A 217 -1.53 -2.10 -2.10
CA HIS A 217 -2.55 -1.07 -2.15
C HIS A 217 -3.90 -1.66 -2.55
N TRP A 218 -4.87 -1.59 -1.64
CA TRP A 218 -6.24 -2.04 -1.85
C TRP A 218 -7.18 -0.83 -1.85
N GLY A 219 -7.02 0.03 -2.86
CA GLY A 219 -7.75 1.29 -2.97
C GLY A 219 -9.26 1.09 -2.91
N MET A 220 -9.90 1.79 -1.97
CA MET A 220 -11.35 1.92 -1.87
C MET A 220 -11.75 3.38 -2.02
N SER A 221 -12.80 3.61 -2.81
CA SER A 221 -13.51 4.90 -2.87
C SER A 221 -13.84 5.38 -1.46
N ASP A 222 -13.75 6.69 -1.24
CA ASP A 222 -14.02 7.25 0.08
C ASP A 222 -15.53 7.44 0.29
N PRO A 223 -16.20 6.60 1.11
CA PRO A 223 -17.64 6.73 1.29
C PRO A 223 -18.00 8.04 2.01
N VAL A 224 -17.05 8.67 2.70
CA VAL A 224 -17.26 9.94 3.43
C VAL A 224 -17.40 11.13 2.47
N LYS A 225 -16.88 11.02 1.24
CA LYS A 225 -16.96 12.09 0.22
C LYS A 225 -18.24 12.04 -0.61
N VAL A 226 -19.10 11.04 -0.40
CA VAL A 226 -20.36 10.92 -1.12
C VAL A 226 -21.37 11.92 -0.55
N GLU A 227 -21.85 12.81 -1.40
CA GLU A 227 -22.93 13.75 -1.10
C GLU A 227 -24.28 13.15 -1.53
N GLY A 228 -25.37 13.67 -0.98
CA GLY A 228 -26.73 13.19 -1.27
C GLY A 228 -27.51 12.79 -0.01
N THR A 229 -28.55 12.00 -0.22
CA THR A 229 -29.44 11.45 0.79
C THR A 229 -28.71 10.46 1.71
N ASP A 230 -29.26 10.21 2.90
CA ASP A 230 -28.68 9.23 3.84
C ASP A 230 -28.69 7.80 3.26
N ALA A 231 -29.64 7.49 2.37
CA ALA A 231 -29.68 6.22 1.65
C ALA A 231 -28.49 6.08 0.69
N GLU A 232 -28.17 7.13 -0.09
CA GLU A 232 -27.03 7.13 -1.01
C GLU A 232 -25.69 7.04 -0.26
N LYS A 233 -25.56 7.77 0.86
CA LYS A 233 -24.40 7.66 1.74
C LYS A 233 -24.28 6.25 2.30
N SER A 234 -25.36 5.71 2.87
CA SER A 234 -25.37 4.35 3.44
C SER A 234 -24.98 3.29 2.42
N LEU A 235 -25.47 3.41 1.18
CA LEU A 235 -25.09 2.53 0.08
C LEU A 235 -23.58 2.60 -0.20
N ALA A 236 -22.98 3.78 -0.19
CA ALA A 236 -21.54 3.94 -0.38
C ALA A 236 -20.71 3.24 0.74
N PHE A 237 -21.17 3.31 1.99
CA PHE A 237 -20.54 2.58 3.10
C PHE A 237 -20.69 1.06 2.95
N GLN A 238 -21.87 0.57 2.55
CA GLN A 238 -22.12 -0.86 2.31
C GLN A 238 -21.26 -1.39 1.16
N ASN A 239 -21.15 -0.64 0.06
CA ASN A 239 -20.30 -1.00 -1.07
C ASN A 239 -18.82 -1.05 -0.67
N THR A 240 -18.37 -0.07 0.13
CA THR A 240 -17.01 -0.05 0.67
C THR A 240 -16.72 -1.25 1.57
N TYR A 241 -17.67 -1.60 2.44
CA TYR A 241 -17.57 -2.80 3.27
C TYR A 241 -17.50 -4.06 2.41
N GLY A 242 -18.36 -4.18 1.41
CA GLY A 242 -18.42 -5.34 0.51
C GLY A 242 -17.11 -5.56 -0.28
N GLY A 243 -16.52 -4.48 -0.83
CA GLY A 243 -15.24 -4.57 -1.54
C GLY A 243 -14.10 -5.01 -0.63
N LEU A 244 -14.00 -4.44 0.58
CA LEU A 244 -13.02 -4.87 1.58
C LEU A 244 -13.25 -6.32 2.03
N TYR A 245 -14.51 -6.73 2.19
CA TYR A 245 -14.84 -8.10 2.56
C TYR A 245 -14.36 -9.10 1.52
N ARG A 246 -14.55 -8.83 0.23
CA ARG A 246 -14.05 -9.68 -0.86
C ARG A 246 -12.52 -9.79 -0.84
N ARG A 247 -11.82 -8.67 -0.73
CA ARG A 247 -10.34 -8.64 -0.69
C ARG A 247 -9.78 -9.39 0.51
N ILE A 248 -10.37 -9.19 1.70
CA ILE A 248 -9.95 -9.89 2.92
C ILE A 248 -10.27 -11.38 2.83
N SER A 249 -11.43 -11.74 2.28
CA SER A 249 -11.77 -13.16 2.05
C SER A 249 -10.73 -13.83 1.15
N ALA A 250 -10.32 -13.16 0.06
CA ALA A 250 -9.27 -13.65 -0.81
C ALA A 250 -7.91 -13.81 -0.09
N LEU A 251 -7.51 -12.83 0.73
CA LEU A 251 -6.30 -12.92 1.56
C LEU A 251 -6.33 -14.14 2.48
N THR A 252 -7.45 -14.34 3.19
CA THR A 252 -7.58 -15.43 4.16
C THR A 252 -7.60 -16.82 3.51
N ALA A 253 -7.94 -16.88 2.21
CA ALA A 253 -7.92 -18.10 1.41
C ALA A 253 -6.52 -18.46 0.88
N LEU A 254 -5.53 -17.56 0.97
CA LEU A 254 -4.17 -17.85 0.51
C LEU A 254 -3.51 -18.95 1.38
N PRO A 255 -2.77 -19.90 0.77
CA PRO A 255 -1.97 -20.89 1.49
C PRO A 255 -0.66 -20.25 1.98
N LEU A 256 -0.75 -19.30 2.92
CA LEU A 256 0.39 -18.48 3.38
C LEU A 256 1.67 -19.27 3.74
N PRO A 257 1.62 -20.46 4.38
CA PRO A 257 2.83 -21.22 4.70
C PRO A 257 3.55 -21.80 3.47
N GLU A 258 2.87 -21.94 2.34
CA GLU A 258 3.39 -22.55 1.11
C GLU A 258 3.93 -21.52 0.12
N LEU A 259 3.59 -20.24 0.30
CA LEU A 259 3.98 -19.18 -0.60
C LEU A 259 5.35 -18.63 -0.21
N ASP A 260 6.29 -18.62 -1.17
CA ASP A 260 7.48 -17.80 -1.04
C ASP A 260 7.12 -16.30 -1.05
N ARG A 261 8.08 -15.47 -0.64
CA ARG A 261 7.86 -14.02 -0.51
C ARG A 261 7.41 -13.36 -1.82
N MET A 262 7.91 -13.82 -2.96
CA MET A 262 7.62 -13.21 -4.26
C MET A 262 6.21 -13.58 -4.71
N SER A 263 5.84 -14.86 -4.59
CA SER A 263 4.51 -15.39 -4.87
C SER A 263 3.46 -14.77 -3.96
N LEU A 264 3.80 -14.59 -2.67
CA LEU A 264 2.93 -13.91 -1.71
C LEU A 264 2.73 -12.43 -2.07
N GLN A 265 3.79 -11.72 -2.44
CA GLN A 265 3.70 -10.32 -2.90
C GLN A 265 2.81 -10.20 -4.12
N GLN A 266 3.00 -11.06 -5.13
CA GLN A 266 2.17 -11.07 -6.33
C GLN A 266 0.69 -11.32 -6.00
N ALA A 267 0.41 -12.32 -5.15
CA ALA A 267 -0.96 -12.65 -4.77
C ALA A 267 -1.68 -11.49 -4.07
N VAL A 268 -1.01 -10.76 -3.16
CA VAL A 268 -1.63 -9.61 -2.48
C VAL A 268 -1.85 -8.41 -3.40
N ASP A 269 -1.00 -8.23 -4.42
CA ASP A 269 -1.16 -7.17 -5.42
C ASP A 269 -2.34 -7.48 -6.36
N GLU A 270 -2.49 -8.74 -6.78
CA GLU A 270 -3.62 -9.22 -7.60
C GLU A 270 -4.98 -9.04 -6.88
N ILE A 271 -5.02 -9.31 -5.57
CA ILE A 271 -6.21 -9.04 -4.73
C ILE A 271 -6.61 -7.56 -4.81
N GLY A 272 -5.63 -6.64 -4.83
CA GLY A 272 -5.88 -5.20 -4.95
C GLY A 272 -6.48 -4.79 -6.29
N GLN A 273 -6.11 -5.50 -7.37
CA GLN A 273 -6.55 -5.21 -8.74
C GLN A 273 -7.93 -5.74 -9.10
N THR A 274 -8.49 -6.66 -8.30
CA THR A 274 -9.82 -7.22 -8.57
C THR A 274 -10.83 -6.07 -8.60
N LYS A 275 -11.42 -5.82 -9.78
CA LYS A 275 -12.40 -4.74 -9.95
C LYS A 275 -13.59 -5.03 -9.05
N ASP A 276 -13.97 -4.04 -8.25
CA ASP A 276 -15.28 -4.03 -7.62
C ASP A 276 -16.31 -3.78 -8.73
N ASP A 277 -16.73 -4.85 -9.42
CA ASP A 277 -17.87 -4.78 -10.32
C ASP A 277 -19.08 -4.36 -9.48
N ALA A 278 -19.57 -3.15 -9.75
CA ALA A 278 -20.77 -2.57 -9.17
C ALA A 278 -21.99 -2.95 -10.03
#